data_AF-A0A436RMM8-F1
#
_entry.id   AF-A0A436RMM8-F1
#
_cell.length_a   1.000
_cell.length_b   1.000
_cell.length_c   1.000
_cell.angle_alpha   90.00
_cell.angle_beta   90.00
_cell.angle_gamma   90.00
#
_symmetry.space_group_name_H-M   'P 1'
#
loop_
_entity.id
_entity.type
_entity.pdbx_description
1 polymer ?
#
loop_
_entity_poly.entity_id
_entity_poly.type
_entity_poly.pdbx_seq_one_letter_code
_entity_poly.pdbx_strand_id
1 'polypeptide(L)'
;MVKVIASSLRKGNVVDKDGKLYVILFAENIHPGKGTPVTQLDMRRIGDGVKVSERYRTTEMVERAYVEEREHTFLYSDGEGFHFMNPESYDQVVASEAVVGAF
;
A
#
# COMPACT_ATOMS: atom_id res chain seq x y z
N MET A 1 -4.09 -1.30 13.10
CA MET A 1 -3.61 -0.23 12.19
C MET A 1 -3.42 1.05 12.96
N VAL A 2 -2.41 1.85 12.57
CA VAL A 2 -2.19 3.17 13.16
C VAL A 2 -3.00 4.19 12.37
N LYS A 3 -3.79 5.02 13.06
CA LYS A 3 -4.49 6.13 12.42
C LYS A 3 -3.57 7.35 12.38
N VAL A 4 -3.49 8.00 11.22
CA VAL A 4 -2.71 9.22 11.01
C VAL A 4 -3.58 10.28 10.33
N ILE A 5 -3.26 11.56 10.53
CA ILE A 5 -3.98 12.63 9.83
C ILE A 5 -3.67 12.58 8.32
N ALA A 6 -4.66 12.85 7.47
CA ALA A 6 -4.52 12.78 6.01
C ALA A 6 -3.32 13.60 5.50
N SER A 7 -3.11 14.80 6.05
CA SER A 7 -2.01 15.68 5.65
C SER A 7 -0.59 15.15 5.94
N SER A 8 -0.47 14.11 6.78
CA SER A 8 0.80 13.43 7.08
C SER A 8 1.15 12.33 6.07
N LEU A 9 0.21 11.91 5.24
CA LEU A 9 0.42 10.85 4.26
C LEU A 9 1.35 11.32 3.14
N ARG A 10 2.15 10.38 2.63
CA ARG A 10 3.14 10.60 1.56
C ARG A 10 3.04 9.50 0.52
N LYS A 11 3.57 9.77 -0.68
CA LYS A 11 3.80 8.75 -1.71
C LYS A 11 4.52 7.54 -1.11
N GLY A 12 4.08 6.34 -1.46
CA GLY A 12 4.61 5.07 -0.96
C GLY A 12 4.01 4.61 0.37
N ASN A 13 3.30 5.46 1.12
CA ASN A 13 2.52 4.95 2.25
C ASN A 13 1.40 4.04 1.76
N VAL A 14 1.08 3.03 2.57
CA VAL A 14 -0.04 2.14 2.33
C VAL A 14 -1.16 2.48 3.31
N VAL A 15 -2.37 2.60 2.79
CA VAL A 15 -3.57 2.89 3.59
C VAL A 15 -4.59 1.76 3.42
N ASP A 16 -5.35 1.50 4.47
CA ASP A 16 -6.54 0.66 4.40
C ASP A 16 -7.76 1.54 4.18
N LYS A 17 -8.51 1.20 3.13
CA LYS A 17 -9.82 1.76 2.85
C LYS A 17 -10.78 0.62 2.64
N ASP A 18 -11.76 0.49 3.53
CA ASP A 18 -12.83 -0.51 3.46
C ASP A 18 -12.31 -1.96 3.35
N GLY A 19 -11.24 -2.29 4.07
CA GLY A 19 -10.59 -3.61 4.07
C GLY A 19 -9.72 -3.87 2.84
N LYS A 20 -9.42 -2.84 2.05
CA LYS A 20 -8.60 -2.93 0.85
C LYS A 20 -7.38 -2.05 1.00
N LEU A 21 -6.21 -2.61 0.71
CA LEU A 21 -4.95 -1.89 0.78
C LEU A 21 -4.65 -1.12 -0.50
N TYR A 22 -4.26 0.14 -0.33
CA TYR A 22 -3.90 1.06 -1.40
C TYR A 22 -2.52 1.64 -1.15
N VAL A 23 -1.66 1.62 -2.17
CA VAL A 23 -0.41 2.37 -2.16
C VAL A 23 -0.66 3.78 -2.70
N ILE A 24 -0.18 4.80 -1.98
CA ILE A 24 -0.29 6.20 -2.41
C ILE A 24 0.72 6.46 -3.52
N LEU A 25 0.23 6.87 -4.69
CA LEU A 25 1.05 7.26 -5.84
C LEU A 25 1.38 8.76 -5.82
N PHE A 26 0.44 9.58 -5.34
CA PHE A 26 0.56 11.02 -5.23
C PHE A 26 -0.22 11.53 -4.00
N ALA A 27 0.33 12.55 -3.34
CA ALA A 27 -0.30 13.19 -2.18
C ALA A 27 -0.04 14.70 -2.22
N GLU A 28 -1.10 15.50 -2.11
CA GLU A 28 -1.03 16.97 -2.14
C GLU A 28 -1.88 17.57 -1.04
N ASN A 29 -1.32 18.52 -0.29
CA ASN A 29 -2.04 19.29 0.71
C ASN A 29 -2.43 20.67 0.15
N ILE A 30 -3.72 20.89 -0.05
CA ILE A 30 -4.28 22.11 -0.62
C ILE A 30 -4.82 22.98 0.51
N HIS A 31 -4.24 24.17 0.68
CA HIS A 31 -4.64 25.16 1.69
C HIS A 31 -5.17 26.43 0.99
N PRO A 32 -6.49 26.53 0.75
CA PRO A 32 -7.05 27.69 0.07
C PRO A 32 -7.06 28.91 1.01
N GLY A 33 -6.90 30.11 0.45
CA GLY A 33 -6.97 31.36 1.23
C GLY A 33 -8.33 31.58 1.91
N LYS A 34 -9.40 30.98 1.38
CA LYS A 34 -10.71 30.82 2.01
C LYS A 34 -11.21 29.40 1.75
N GLY A 35 -11.63 28.68 2.80
CA GLY A 35 -12.16 27.32 2.69
C GLY A 35 -11.48 26.34 3.63
N THR A 36 -11.97 25.10 3.65
CA THR A 36 -11.39 24.03 4.48
C THR A 36 -10.18 23.43 3.76
N PRO A 37 -9.01 23.32 4.41
CA PRO A 37 -7.87 22.62 3.84
C PRO A 37 -8.18 21.15 3.55
N VAL A 38 -7.69 20.65 2.41
CA VAL A 38 -7.89 19.27 1.99
C VAL A 38 -6.59 18.62 1.58
N THR A 39 -6.51 17.30 1.75
CA THR A 39 -5.46 16.46 1.21
C THR A 39 -6.03 15.63 0.06
N GLN A 40 -5.46 15.76 -1.13
CA GLN A 40 -5.78 14.94 -2.28
C GLN A 40 -4.78 13.77 -2.37
N LEU A 41 -5.30 12.56 -2.49
CA LEU A 41 -4.52 11.33 -2.60
C LEU A 41 -4.91 10.60 -3.87
N ASP A 42 -3.94 10.36 -4.76
CA ASP A 42 -4.10 9.41 -5.85
C ASP A 42 -3.41 8.12 -5.46
N MET A 43 -4.15 7.02 -5.53
CA MET A 43 -3.75 5.74 -4.95
C MET A 43 -4.01 4.59 -5.93
N ARG A 44 -3.29 3.49 -5.75
CA ARG A 44 -3.49 2.25 -6.50
C ARG A 44 -3.76 1.11 -5.52
N ARG A 45 -4.86 0.39 -5.73
CA ARG A 45 -5.17 -0.81 -4.95
C ARG A 45 -4.11 -1.88 -5.23
N ILE A 46 -3.58 -2.49 -4.17
CA ILE A 46 -2.50 -3.47 -4.29
C ILE A 46 -3.00 -4.76 -4.96
N GLY A 47 -4.21 -5.23 -4.60
CA GLY A 47 -4.71 -6.53 -5.07
C GLY A 47 -5.06 -6.63 -6.55
N ASP A 48 -5.38 -5.52 -7.24
CA ASP A 48 -5.79 -5.56 -8.65
C ASP A 48 -5.36 -4.34 -9.48
N GLY A 49 -4.59 -3.42 -8.90
CA GLY A 49 -4.06 -2.26 -9.61
C GLY A 49 -5.06 -1.15 -9.92
N VAL A 50 -6.32 -1.23 -9.46
CA VAL A 50 -7.31 -0.17 -9.69
C VAL A 50 -6.84 1.15 -9.06
N LYS A 51 -6.84 2.22 -9.85
CA LYS A 51 -6.49 3.57 -9.40
C LYS A 51 -7.72 4.31 -8.87
N VAL A 52 -7.56 5.05 -7.78
CA VAL A 52 -8.60 5.87 -7.15
C VAL A 52 -8.01 7.20 -6.74
N SER A 53 -8.79 8.28 -6.85
CA SER A 53 -8.45 9.61 -6.34
C SER A 53 -9.45 9.98 -5.25
N GLU A 54 -8.94 10.34 -4.07
CA GLU A 54 -9.75 10.68 -2.90
C GLU A 54 -9.34 12.03 -2.33
N ARG A 55 -10.30 12.73 -1.72
CA ARG A 55 -10.06 13.99 -1.00
C ARG A 55 -10.52 13.87 0.43
N TYR A 56 -9.61 14.15 1.34
CA TYR A 56 -9.83 14.15 2.77
C TYR A 56 -9.70 15.56 3.33
N ARG A 57 -10.35 15.87 4.46
CA ARG A 57 -9.92 17.03 5.25
C ARG A 57 -8.50 16.77 5.77
N THR A 58 -7.66 17.81 5.88
CA THR A 58 -6.25 17.62 6.29
C THR A 58 -6.07 16.96 7.66
N THR A 59 -7.04 17.14 8.56
CA THR A 59 -7.09 16.57 9.92
C THR A 59 -7.87 15.26 10.01
N GLU A 60 -8.43 14.78 8.91
CA GLU A 60 -9.18 13.53 8.89
C GLU A 60 -8.24 12.34 9.17
N MET A 61 -8.69 11.41 10.00
CA MET A 61 -7.90 10.25 10.39
C MET A 61 -8.04 9.15 9.36
N VAL A 62 -6.91 8.73 8.78
CA VAL A 62 -6.82 7.65 7.79
C VAL A 62 -6.06 6.48 8.40
N GLU A 63 -6.52 5.26 8.12
CA GLU A 63 -5.85 4.03 8.58
C GLU A 63 -4.63 3.76 7.73
N ARG A 64 -3.44 3.91 8.33
CA ARG A 64 -2.17 3.60 7.67
C ARG A 64 -1.77 2.17 8.02
N ALA A 65 -1.54 1.39 6.97
CA ALA A 65 -0.92 0.08 7.06
C ALA A 65 0.61 0.25 7.12
N TYR A 66 1.26 -0.51 8.00
CA TYR A 66 2.71 -0.67 7.91
C TYR A 66 2.98 -1.86 7.00
N VAL A 67 3.71 -1.61 5.92
CA VAL A 67 4.13 -2.64 4.98
C VAL A 67 5.65 -2.64 5.00
N GLU A 68 6.20 -3.83 5.13
CA GLU A 68 7.63 -4.07 5.10
C GLU A 68 7.95 -4.78 3.78
N GLU A 69 8.91 -4.23 3.05
CA GLU A 69 9.47 -4.85 1.86
C GLU A 69 10.72 -5.63 2.28
N ARG A 70 10.78 -6.91 1.93
CA ARG A 70 11.90 -7.78 2.23
C ARG A 70 12.30 -8.54 0.98
N GLU A 71 13.59 -8.49 0.65
CA GLU A 71 14.13 -9.30 -0.43
C GLU A 71 14.12 -10.78 -0.04
N HIS A 72 13.65 -11.62 -0.97
CA HIS A 72 13.69 -13.07 -0.86
C HIS A 72 14.27 -13.65 -2.15
N THR A 73 14.93 -14.79 -2.04
CA THR A 73 15.46 -15.55 -3.18
C THR A 73 14.40 -16.55 -3.63
N PHE A 74 14.06 -16.53 -4.92
CA PHE A 74 13.22 -17.57 -5.52
C PHE A 74 13.96 -18.91 -5.53
N LEU A 75 13.28 -19.97 -5.11
CA LEU A 75 13.84 -21.33 -5.07
C LEU A 75 13.32 -22.18 -6.23
N TYR A 76 12.02 -22.43 -6.26
CA TYR A 76 11.34 -23.26 -7.26
C TYR A 76 9.83 -22.98 -7.24
N SER A 77 9.12 -23.52 -8.21
CA SER A 77 7.66 -23.59 -8.21
C SER A 77 7.17 -25.02 -8.30
N ASP A 78 6.02 -25.29 -7.69
CA ASP A 78 5.35 -26.59 -7.71
C ASP A 78 3.83 -26.43 -7.72
N GLY A 79 3.09 -27.50 -7.39
CA GLY A 79 1.62 -27.47 -7.33
C GLY A 79 1.04 -26.61 -6.21
N GLU A 80 1.83 -26.19 -5.21
CA GLU A 80 1.39 -25.35 -4.11
C GLU A 80 1.68 -23.86 -4.35
N GLY A 81 2.66 -23.54 -5.18
CA GLY A 81 2.93 -22.18 -5.63
C GLY A 81 4.41 -21.91 -5.92
N PHE A 82 4.80 -20.66 -5.74
CA PHE A 82 6.17 -20.18 -5.90
C PHE A 82 6.83 -20.05 -4.53
N HIS A 83 7.95 -20.74 -4.34
CA HIS A 83 8.66 -20.81 -3.06
C HIS A 83 9.81 -19.81 -3.04
N PHE A 84 9.88 -19.04 -1.96
CA PHE A 84 10.90 -18.02 -1.74
C PHE A 84 11.55 -18.21 -0.37
N MET A 85 12.82 -17.84 -0.24
CA MET A 85 13.57 -17.94 1.01
C MET A 85 14.17 -16.60 1.40
N ASN A 86 14.04 -16.23 2.67
CA ASN A 86 14.74 -15.10 3.23
C ASN A 86 16.25 -15.43 3.35
N PRO A 87 17.17 -14.64 2.79
CA PRO A 87 18.60 -14.97 2.79
C PRO A 87 19.27 -14.80 4.17
N GLU A 88 18.64 -14.08 5.10
CA GLU A 88 19.17 -13.83 6.44
C GLU A 88 18.66 -14.84 7.46
N SER A 89 17.34 -15.09 7.49
CA SER A 89 16.71 -16.00 8.45
C SER A 89 16.53 -17.43 7.95
N TYR A 90 16.66 -17.65 6.64
CA TYR A 90 16.35 -18.92 5.95
C TYR A 90 14.89 -19.35 6.04
N ASP A 91 13.99 -18.47 6.49
CA ASP A 91 12.55 -18.73 6.48
C ASP A 91 12.04 -18.82 5.04
N GLN A 92 11.17 -19.79 4.77
CA GLN A 92 10.54 -19.98 3.48
C GLN A 92 9.09 -19.51 3.49
N VAL A 93 8.68 -18.89 2.39
CA VAL A 93 7.31 -18.43 2.15
C VAL A 93 6.85 -18.90 0.77
N VAL A 94 5.56 -19.24 0.67
CA VAL A 94 4.94 -19.67 -0.58
C VAL A 94 3.98 -18.58 -1.05
N ALA A 95 4.09 -18.17 -2.32
CA ALA A 95 3.16 -17.25 -2.95
C ALA A 95 2.41 -17.94 -4.09
N SER A 96 1.09 -17.73 -4.15
CA SER A 96 0.26 -18.21 -5.26
C SER A 96 0.54 -17.43 -6.55
N GLU A 97 0.21 -18.02 -7.70
CA GLU A 97 0.30 -17.37 -9.01
C GLU A 97 -0.43 -16.02 -9.07
N ALA A 98 -1.59 -15.91 -8.41
CA ALA A 98 -2.35 -14.66 -8.34
C ALA A 98 -1.60 -13.52 -7.61
N VAL A 99 -0.71 -13.86 -6.68
CA VAL A 99 0.09 -12.88 -5.92
C VAL A 99 1.34 -12.48 -6.68
N VAL A 100 1.98 -13.44 -7.35
CA VAL A 100 3.20 -13.22 -8.14
C VAL A 100 2.88 -12.45 -9.43
N GLY A 101 1.71 -12.71 -10.03
CA GLY A 101 1.29 -12.12 -11.29
C GLY A 101 1.90 -12.82 -12.51
N ALA A 102 1.48 -12.38 -13.70
CA ALA A 102 2.05 -12.86 -14.96
C ALA A 102 3.40 -12.15 -15.23
N PHE A 103 4.42 -12.93 -15.56
CA PHE A 103 5.72 -12.45 -16.01
C PHE A 103 5.75 -12.19 -17.52
#